data_AF-A0A3P7JTZ0-F1
#
_entry.id   AF-A0A3P7JTZ0-F1
#
_cell.length_a   1.000
_cell.length_b   1.000
_cell.length_c   1.000
_cell.angle_alpha   90.00
_cell.angle_beta   90.00
_cell.angle_gamma   90.00
#
_symmetry.space_group_name_H-M   'P 1'
#
loop_
_entity.id
_entity.type
_entity.pdbx_description
1 polymer ?
#
loop_
_entity_poly.entity_id
_entity_poly.type
_entity_poly.pdbx_seq_one_letter_code
_entity_poly.pdbx_strand_id
1 'polypeptide(L)' 'MPRTDRSSDKGSALDNGLARTPPMGWMSWTAFKCEMNCTAYPNACINEQLYQQMADRLGESM' A
#
# COMPACT_ATOMS: atom_id res chain seq x y z
N MET A 1 -5.94 21.72 -19.74
CA MET A 1 -4.59 21.38 -19.25
C MET A 1 -4.04 20.23 -20.09
N PRO A 2 -3.23 20.50 -21.12
CA PRO A 2 -2.67 19.45 -21.95
C PRO A 2 -1.57 18.73 -21.17
N ARG A 3 -1.69 17.40 -21.02
CA ARG A 3 -0.61 16.54 -20.54
C ARG A 3 0.45 16.42 -21.64
N THR A 4 1.28 17.45 -21.80
CA THR A 4 2.56 17.33 -22.51
C THR A 4 3.54 16.71 -21.52
N ASP A 5 3.79 15.41 -21.70
CA ASP A 5 5.10 14.77 -21.60
C ASP A 5 4.91 13.26 -21.57
N ARG A 6 4.74 12.70 -22.78
CA ARG A 6 5.11 11.31 -23.02
C ARG A 6 6.60 11.32 -23.31
N SER A 7 7.43 11.50 -22.27
CA SER A 7 8.83 11.06 -22.36
C SER A 7 8.77 9.55 -22.51
N SER A 8 9.24 9.05 -23.65
CA SER A 8 9.52 7.64 -23.86
C SER A 8 10.76 7.26 -23.05
N ASP A 9 10.69 7.38 -21.73
CA ASP A 9 11.69 6.82 -20.83
C ASP A 9 11.48 5.31 -20.82
N LYS A 10 12.39 4.59 -21.47
CA LYS A 10 12.60 3.18 -21.17
C LYS A 10 12.96 3.13 -19.69
N GLY A 11 12.03 2.71 -18.85
CA GLY A 11 12.14 2.81 -17.39
C GLY A 11 13.43 2.19 -16.88
N SER A 12 14.46 3.01 -16.70
CA SER A 12 15.63 2.63 -15.92
C SER A 12 15.16 2.42 -14.48
N ALA A 13 15.64 1.37 -13.82
CA ALA A 13 15.38 1.18 -12.41
C ALA A 13 15.92 2.39 -11.61
N LEU A 14 15.21 2.76 -10.55
CA LEU A 14 15.64 3.81 -9.62
C LEU A 14 16.79 3.29 -8.75
N ASP A 15 17.98 3.88 -8.85
CA ASP A 15 19.17 3.44 -8.08
C ASP A 15 19.26 4.12 -6.70
N ASN A 16 18.31 3.80 -5.82
CA ASN A 16 18.28 4.29 -4.43
C ASN A 16 18.63 3.20 -3.39
N GLY A 17 19.15 2.05 -3.85
CA GLY A 17 19.48 0.91 -2.99
C GLY A 17 18.28 0.07 -2.52
N LEU A 18 17.04 0.47 -2.81
CA LEU A 18 15.82 -0.27 -2.44
C LEU A 18 15.37 -1.23 -3.55
N ALA A 19 14.44 -2.13 -3.21
CA ALA A 19 13.81 -3.07 -4.14
C ALA A 19 14.80 -3.91 -4.99
N ARG A 20 15.97 -4.26 -4.42
CA ARG A 20 16.95 -5.17 -5.04
C ARG A 20 16.38 -6.57 -5.27
N THR A 21 15.42 -6.98 -4.44
CA THR A 21 14.50 -8.10 -4.64
C THR A 21 13.07 -7.57 -4.68
N PRO A 22 12.12 -8.31 -5.28
CA PRO A 22 10.71 -7.94 -5.24
C PRO A 22 10.25 -7.71 -3.77
N PRO A 23 9.65 -6.55 -3.44
CA PRO A 23 9.23 -6.26 -2.07
C PRO A 23 8.11 -7.21 -1.65
N MET A 24 8.25 -7.80 -0.47
CA MET A 24 7.21 -8.63 0.16
C MET A 24 6.54 -7.83 1.27
N GLY A 25 5.22 -7.98 1.42
CA GLY A 25 4.47 -7.29 2.44
C GLY A 25 2.97 -7.42 2.24
N TRP A 26 2.24 -6.51 2.87
CA TRP A 26 0.78 -6.44 2.82
C TRP A 26 0.32 -5.08 2.30
N MET A 27 -0.87 -5.03 1.70
CA MET A 27 -1.41 -3.83 1.09
C MET A 27 -2.93 -3.76 1.27
N SER A 28 -3.42 -2.65 1.82
CA SER A 28 -4.82 -2.52 2.27
C SER A 28 -5.84 -2.46 1.12
N TRP A 29 -5.50 -1.82 -0.01
CA TRP A 29 -6.45 -1.49 -1.07
C TRP A 29 -7.15 -2.71 -1.67
N THR A 30 -6.45 -3.81 -1.89
CA THR A 30 -7.04 -5.01 -2.53
C THR A 30 -8.08 -5.70 -1.65
N ALA A 31 -7.98 -5.55 -0.33
CA ALA A 31 -8.91 -6.17 0.63
C ALA A 31 -9.97 -5.18 1.16
N PHE A 32 -9.56 -3.96 1.51
CA PHE A 32 -10.38 -2.97 2.23
C PHE A 32 -10.78 -1.75 1.38
N LYS A 33 -10.16 -1.57 0.21
CA LYS A 33 -10.44 -0.50 -0.75
C LYS A 33 -10.33 0.90 -0.09
N CYS A 34 -11.37 1.72 -0.26
CA CYS A 34 -11.51 3.06 0.31
C CYS A 34 -12.65 3.09 1.34
N GLU A 35 -12.81 2.03 2.14
CA GLU A 35 -13.86 2.01 3.17
C GLU A 35 -13.55 3.03 4.26
N MET A 36 -14.39 4.07 4.39
CA MET A 36 -14.19 5.18 5.33
C MET A 36 -15.27 5.23 6.42
N ASN A 37 -16.33 4.43 6.31
CA ASN A 37 -17.41 4.39 7.28
C ASN A 37 -17.04 3.48 8.47
N CYS A 38 -16.26 4.01 9.39
CA CYS A 38 -15.83 3.30 10.59
C CYS A 38 -16.97 3.00 11.57
N THR A 39 -18.09 3.71 11.52
CA THR A 39 -19.25 3.41 12.37
C THR A 39 -19.94 2.12 11.92
N ALA A 40 -20.10 1.93 10.61
CA ALA A 40 -20.67 0.71 10.04
C ALA A 40 -19.66 -0.44 9.99
N TYR A 41 -18.38 -0.12 9.77
CA TYR A 41 -17.31 -1.10 9.55
C TYR A 41 -16.10 -0.82 10.45
N PRO A 42 -16.23 -0.96 11.79
CA PRO A 42 -15.17 -0.58 12.73
C PRO A 42 -13.86 -1.36 12.54
N ASN A 43 -13.93 -2.58 12.00
CA ASN A 43 -12.78 -3.47 11.81
C ASN A 43 -12.29 -3.55 10.35
N ALA A 44 -12.92 -2.82 9.42
CA ALA A 44 -12.60 -2.88 7.99
C ALA A 44 -12.46 -1.49 7.34
N CYS A 45 -12.79 -0.41 8.05
CA CYS A 45 -12.50 0.93 7.56
C CYS A 45 -11.00 1.23 7.62
N ILE A 46 -10.55 2.09 6.70
CA ILE A 46 -9.18 2.58 6.63
C ILE A 46 -8.95 3.58 7.78
N ASN A 47 -8.43 3.08 8.89
CA ASN A 47 -8.02 3.87 10.06
C ASN A 47 -6.72 3.31 10.66
N GLU A 48 -6.17 3.99 11.67
CA GLU A 48 -4.93 3.59 12.35
C GLU A 48 -5.06 2.22 13.04
N GLN A 49 -6.20 1.92 13.65
CA GLN A 49 -6.46 0.62 14.29
C GLN A 49 -6.34 -0.56 13.32
N LEU A 50 -6.86 -0.43 12.09
CA LEU A 50 -6.72 -1.46 11.06
C LEU A 50 -5.24 -1.74 10.76
N TYR A 51 -4.42 -0.71 10.59
CA TYR A 51 -3.00 -0.87 10.26
C TYR A 51 -2.19 -1.45 11.43
N GLN A 52 -2.51 -1.08 12.68
CA GLN A 52 -1.91 -1.68 13.88
C GLN A 52 -2.22 -3.18 13.96
N GLN A 53 -3.49 -3.57 13.81
CA GLN A 53 -3.89 -4.97 13.86
C GLN A 53 -3.23 -5.82 12.75
N MET A 54 -3.05 -5.26 11.55
CA MET A 54 -2.36 -5.97 10.47
C MET A 54 -0.85 -6.06 10.72
N ALA A 55 -0.25 -5.04 11.32
CA ALA A 55 1.15 -5.07 11.73
C ALA A 55 1.40 -6.13 12.82
N ASP A 56 0.53 -6.21 13.83
CA ASP A 56 0.60 -7.22 14.88
C ASP A 56 0.51 -8.63 14.30
N ARG A 57 -0.45 -8.88 13.40
CA ARG A 57 -0.60 -10.18 12.73
C ARG A 57 0.62 -10.58 11.91
N LEU A 58 1.23 -9.61 11.22
CA LEU A 58 2.47 -9.86 10.48
C LEU A 58 3.63 -10.17 11.43
N GLY A 59 3.75 -9.45 12.54
CA GLY A 59 4.79 -9.65 13.55
C GLY A 59 4.66 -10.97 14.31
N GLU A 60 3.44 -11.38 14.64
CA GLU A 60 3.14 -12.68 15.28
C GLU A 60 3.37 -13.86 14.33
N SER A 61 3.26 -13.64 13.02
CA SER A 61 3.45 -14.68 12.01
C SER A 61 4.91 -14.92 11.61
N MET A 62 5.86 -14.24 12.26
CA MET A 62 7.29 -14.26 11.95
C MET A 62 8.11 -15.11 12.92
#